data_AF-A0A8B6DDQ5-F1
#
_entry.id   AF-A0A8B6DDQ5-F1
#
_cell.length_a   1.000
_cell.length_b   1.000
_cell.length_c   1.000
_cell.angle_alpha   90.00
_cell.angle_beta   90.00
_cell.angle_gamma   90.00
#
_symmetry.space_group_name_H-M   'P 1'
#
loop_
_entity.id
_entity.type
_entity.pdbx_description
1 polymer ?
#
loop_
_entity_poly.entity_id
_entity_poly.type
_entity_poly.pdbx_seq_one_letter_code
_entity_poly.pdbx_strand_id
1 'polypeptide(L)'
;MVIIECGFEQKQTCAFENTKGDDFDWTLDQSGSTSTTNTGPSAAHSGDQYAYIEVNGQGQGFVAFLSSSNTNLFSSSYCLRFYYHMYGQNIGYLAVYSQKRKSGWWSNPWTRSGNQGNQWIKASVNITGNIQSGIVIDIEASKGSSGNIGDIAIDDITLSTGSCN
;
A
#
# COMPACT_ATOMS: atom_id res chain seq x y z
N MET A 1 17.48 -11.19 3.52
CA MET A 1 16.71 -12.31 2.92
C MET A 1 15.31 -11.80 2.61
N VAL A 2 14.76 -12.06 1.42
CA VAL A 2 13.37 -11.72 1.09
C VAL A 2 12.44 -12.73 1.76
N ILE A 3 11.38 -12.25 2.41
CA ILE A 3 10.43 -13.05 3.18
C ILE A 3 8.98 -12.86 2.69
N ILE A 4 8.70 -11.78 1.97
CA ILE A 4 7.42 -11.56 1.26
C ILE A 4 7.75 -11.00 -0.12
N GLU A 5 7.06 -11.49 -1.13
CA GLU A 5 7.08 -10.99 -2.50
C GLU A 5 5.65 -11.02 -3.05
N CYS A 6 5.19 -9.90 -3.61
CA CYS A 6 3.85 -9.77 -4.16
C CYS A 6 3.81 -8.77 -5.32
N GLY A 7 3.66 -9.29 -6.54
CA GLY A 7 3.35 -8.52 -7.74
C GLY A 7 1.91 -8.75 -8.24
N PHE A 8 1.01 -9.26 -7.40
CA PHE A 8 -0.43 -9.41 -7.66
C PHE A 8 -0.89 -10.32 -8.84
N GLU A 9 -0.01 -10.81 -9.71
CA GLU A 9 -0.29 -11.54 -10.97
C GLU A 9 -1.30 -12.71 -10.97
N GLN A 10 -1.61 -13.28 -9.80
CA GLN A 10 -2.57 -14.40 -9.67
C GLN A 10 -3.94 -13.96 -9.11
N LYS A 11 -4.29 -12.67 -9.24
CA LYS A 11 -5.50 -12.07 -8.65
C LYS A 11 -5.59 -12.31 -7.14
N GLN A 12 -4.43 -12.26 -6.48
CA GLN A 12 -4.31 -12.48 -5.05
C GLN A 12 -3.45 -11.40 -4.42
N THR A 13 -3.78 -11.03 -3.19
CA THR A 13 -3.01 -10.09 -2.37
C THR A 13 -1.78 -10.74 -1.72
N CYS A 14 -1.43 -11.96 -2.12
CA CYS A 14 -0.29 -12.75 -1.63
C CYS A 14 -0.31 -12.89 -0.11
N ALA A 15 0.66 -12.29 0.60
CA ALA A 15 0.74 -12.29 2.06
C ALA A 15 0.04 -11.07 2.69
N PHE A 16 -0.70 -10.28 1.93
CA PHE A 16 -1.49 -9.14 2.40
C PHE A 16 -2.99 -9.44 2.34
N GLU A 17 -3.78 -8.75 3.15
CA GLU A 17 -5.23 -8.85 3.23
C GLU A 17 -5.84 -7.47 3.44
N ASN A 18 -7.00 -7.20 2.82
CA ASN A 18 -7.79 -6.02 3.18
C ASN A 18 -8.22 -6.12 4.65
N THR A 19 -8.19 -4.98 5.33
CA THR A 19 -8.61 -4.89 6.73
C THR A 19 -10.14 -4.85 6.80
N LYS A 20 -10.71 -5.14 7.99
CA LYS A 20 -12.14 -4.97 8.24
C LYS A 20 -12.34 -3.77 9.15
N GLY A 21 -13.33 -2.93 8.84
CA GLY A 21 -13.74 -1.81 9.70
C GLY A 21 -13.01 -0.50 9.42
N ASP A 22 -12.21 -0.46 8.35
CA ASP A 22 -11.89 0.76 7.61
C ASP A 22 -13.04 1.18 6.71
N ASP A 23 -12.86 2.28 5.96
CA ASP A 23 -13.97 2.92 5.25
C ASP A 23 -14.25 2.26 3.89
N PHE A 24 -13.23 1.69 3.24
CA PHE A 24 -13.32 0.96 1.99
C PHE A 24 -12.08 0.10 1.73
N ASP A 25 -12.08 -0.68 0.64
CA ASP A 25 -11.06 -1.69 0.35
C ASP A 25 -10.14 -1.35 -0.83
N TRP A 26 -8.92 -1.89 -0.80
CA TRP A 26 -8.07 -1.99 -1.99
C TRP A 26 -8.68 -2.96 -3.01
N THR A 27 -8.61 -2.59 -4.28
CA THR A 27 -9.06 -3.39 -5.42
C THR A 27 -7.85 -3.94 -6.17
N LEU A 28 -7.93 -5.19 -6.62
CA LEU A 28 -6.96 -5.74 -7.58
C LEU A 28 -7.41 -5.42 -8.99
N ASP A 29 -6.51 -4.88 -9.80
CA ASP A 29 -6.79 -4.63 -11.20
C ASP A 29 -7.09 -5.95 -11.93
N GLN A 30 -8.15 -5.93 -12.72
CA GLN A 30 -8.59 -7.05 -13.55
C GLN A 30 -8.76 -6.66 -15.02
N SER A 31 -8.52 -5.39 -15.37
CA SER A 31 -8.83 -4.80 -16.67
C SER A 31 -7.66 -4.05 -17.32
N GLY A 32 -6.53 -3.89 -16.64
CA GLY A 32 -5.33 -3.22 -17.15
C GLY A 32 -5.30 -1.70 -16.90
N SER A 33 -6.36 -1.12 -16.33
CA SER A 33 -6.44 0.31 -15.99
C SER A 33 -7.54 0.61 -14.99
N THR A 34 -7.42 1.73 -14.28
CA THR A 34 -8.50 2.28 -13.43
C THR A 34 -9.64 2.87 -14.25
N SER A 35 -10.81 3.05 -13.63
CA SER A 35 -12.05 3.38 -14.33
C SER A 35 -12.21 4.87 -14.63
N THR A 36 -11.52 5.72 -13.87
CA THR A 36 -11.56 7.16 -14.03
C THR A 36 -10.59 7.65 -15.11
N THR A 37 -11.00 8.70 -15.82
CA THR A 37 -10.15 9.32 -16.85
C THR A 37 -9.24 10.37 -16.21
N ASN A 38 -8.06 10.59 -16.81
CA ASN A 38 -7.03 11.50 -16.29
C ASN A 38 -6.52 11.14 -14.88
N THR A 39 -6.56 9.85 -14.56
CA THR A 39 -5.96 9.23 -13.38
C THR A 39 -5.05 8.10 -13.85
N GLY A 40 -4.84 7.04 -13.07
CA GLY A 40 -3.99 5.94 -13.49
C GLY A 40 -3.74 4.93 -12.38
N PRO A 41 -2.80 4.00 -12.58
CA PRO A 41 -1.92 3.85 -13.72
C PRO A 41 -2.64 3.30 -14.97
N SER A 42 -2.01 3.41 -16.14
CA SER A 42 -2.52 2.84 -17.40
C SER A 42 -2.06 1.40 -17.66
N ALA A 43 -1.20 0.87 -16.80
CA ALA A 43 -0.66 -0.48 -16.81
C ALA A 43 0.04 -0.76 -15.46
N ALA A 44 0.18 -2.05 -15.11
CA ALA A 44 1.00 -2.49 -13.98
C ALA A 44 2.45 -2.01 -14.11
N HIS A 45 3.18 -1.96 -12.99
CA HIS A 45 4.60 -1.64 -13.04
C HIS A 45 5.39 -2.81 -13.66
N SER A 46 5.05 -4.03 -13.23
CA SER A 46 5.53 -5.28 -13.80
C SER A 46 4.35 -6.21 -14.05
N GLY A 47 4.45 -7.09 -15.05
CA GLY A 47 3.37 -8.04 -15.33
C GLY A 47 2.08 -7.34 -15.79
N ASP A 48 0.94 -7.84 -15.35
CA ASP A 48 -0.38 -7.42 -15.80
C ASP A 48 -1.28 -6.88 -14.68
N GLN A 49 -0.95 -7.06 -13.39
CA GLN A 49 -1.84 -6.75 -12.27
C GLN A 49 -1.17 -5.88 -11.20
N TYR A 50 -1.98 -5.07 -10.53
CA TYR A 50 -1.56 -4.23 -9.41
C TYR A 50 -2.73 -4.04 -8.42
N ALA A 51 -2.45 -3.56 -7.22
CA ALA A 51 -3.47 -3.16 -6.26
C ALA A 51 -3.67 -1.64 -6.30
N TYR A 52 -4.92 -1.18 -6.22
CA TYR A 52 -5.23 0.25 -6.21
C TYR A 52 -6.44 0.61 -5.36
N ILE A 53 -6.53 1.89 -5.02
CA ILE A 53 -7.75 2.53 -4.57
C ILE A 53 -8.23 3.53 -5.61
N GLU A 54 -9.55 3.59 -5.78
CA GLU A 54 -10.25 4.55 -6.63
C GLU A 54 -10.98 5.55 -5.73
N VAL A 55 -10.65 6.84 -5.83
CA VAL A 55 -11.29 7.86 -4.97
C VAL A 55 -12.72 8.16 -5.40
N ASN A 56 -13.10 7.83 -6.63
CA ASN A 56 -14.45 8.01 -7.14
C ASN A 56 -15.45 7.19 -6.31
N GLY A 57 -16.52 7.85 -5.85
CA GLY A 57 -17.53 7.22 -5.00
C GLY A 57 -17.18 7.14 -3.50
N GLN A 58 -15.95 7.47 -3.09
CA GLN A 58 -15.53 7.43 -1.69
C GLN A 58 -15.80 8.76 -0.95
N GLY A 59 -15.97 8.70 0.38
CA GLY A 59 -16.09 9.88 1.23
C GLY A 59 -14.76 10.62 1.42
N GLN A 60 -14.81 11.95 1.61
CA GLN A 60 -13.60 12.71 1.92
C GLN A 60 -13.00 12.23 3.25
N GLY A 61 -11.69 11.98 3.27
CA GLY A 61 -10.98 11.48 4.43
C GLY A 61 -11.10 9.97 4.64
N PHE A 62 -11.82 9.25 3.78
CA PHE A 62 -11.93 7.80 3.88
C PHE A 62 -10.57 7.14 3.62
N VAL A 63 -10.34 6.03 4.32
CA VAL A 63 -9.09 5.27 4.27
C VAL A 63 -9.33 3.79 3.98
N ALA A 64 -8.34 3.16 3.36
CA ALA A 64 -8.27 1.73 3.10
C ALA A 64 -6.92 1.17 3.54
N PHE A 65 -6.92 0.06 4.28
CA PHE A 65 -5.72 -0.60 4.78
C PHE A 65 -5.50 -1.97 4.12
N LEU A 66 -4.35 -2.13 3.48
CA LEU A 66 -3.84 -3.42 3.06
C LEU A 66 -2.78 -3.89 4.07
N SER A 67 -3.14 -4.89 4.87
CA SER A 67 -2.33 -5.35 6.00
C SER A 67 -1.56 -6.61 5.65
N SER A 68 -0.31 -6.75 6.08
CA SER A 68 0.36 -8.05 6.03
C SER A 68 -0.47 -9.01 6.88
N SER A 69 -0.89 -10.13 6.28
CA SER A 69 -1.67 -11.22 6.90
C SER A 69 -1.12 -11.61 8.28
N ASN A 70 -1.88 -12.41 9.03
CA ASN A 70 -1.62 -12.74 10.46
C ASN A 70 -0.27 -13.39 10.82
N THR A 71 0.69 -13.42 9.91
CA THR A 71 2.06 -13.86 10.12
C THR A 71 2.85 -12.77 10.85
N ASN A 72 3.00 -12.94 12.16
CA ASN A 72 3.86 -12.06 12.95
C ASN A 72 5.30 -12.09 12.42
N LEU A 73 5.86 -10.91 12.18
CA LEU A 73 7.23 -10.76 11.68
C LEU A 73 8.18 -10.51 12.86
N PHE A 74 9.15 -11.42 13.12
CA PHE A 74 10.00 -11.44 14.33
C PHE A 74 11.50 -11.04 14.17
N SER A 75 11.84 -10.21 13.19
CA SER A 75 13.13 -9.51 13.05
C SER A 75 13.14 -8.16 13.80
N SER A 76 14.33 -7.65 14.10
CA SER A 76 14.54 -6.31 14.66
C SER A 76 14.40 -5.19 13.62
N SER A 77 14.56 -5.50 12.34
CA SER A 77 14.45 -4.54 11.24
C SER A 77 14.02 -5.21 9.95
N TYR A 78 13.35 -4.43 9.10
CA TYR A 78 12.97 -4.81 7.76
C TYR A 78 13.20 -3.69 6.76
N CYS A 79 13.35 -4.10 5.51
CA CYS A 79 13.28 -3.24 4.36
C CYS A 79 12.09 -3.64 3.52
N LEU A 80 11.10 -2.74 3.48
CA LEU A 80 9.96 -2.82 2.58
C LEU A 80 10.28 -2.03 1.32
N ARG A 81 10.20 -2.66 0.15
CA ARG A 81 10.27 -1.98 -1.15
C ARG A 81 9.01 -2.29 -1.92
N PHE A 82 8.53 -1.30 -2.66
CA PHE A 82 7.35 -1.41 -3.51
C PHE A 82 7.40 -0.29 -4.54
N TYR A 83 6.63 -0.43 -5.60
CA TYR A 83 6.34 0.66 -6.52
C TYR A 83 4.98 1.24 -6.19
N TYR A 84 4.85 2.56 -6.33
CA TYR A 84 3.59 3.26 -6.15
C TYR A 84 3.32 4.21 -7.30
N HIS A 85 2.05 4.45 -7.59
CA HIS A 85 1.57 5.47 -8.52
C HIS A 85 0.49 6.29 -7.81
N MET A 86 0.60 7.61 -7.87
CA MET A 86 -0.31 8.53 -7.16
C MET A 86 -0.64 9.70 -8.07
N TYR A 87 -1.76 9.61 -8.78
CA TYR A 87 -2.14 10.61 -9.78
C TYR A 87 -3.61 10.97 -9.68
N GLY A 88 -3.87 12.27 -9.49
CA GLY A 88 -5.22 12.82 -9.32
C GLY A 88 -5.24 14.01 -8.38
N GLN A 89 -6.30 14.81 -8.46
CA GLN A 89 -6.43 16.04 -7.67
C GLN A 89 -7.05 15.78 -6.28
N ASN A 90 -7.80 14.67 -6.14
CA ASN A 90 -8.56 14.38 -4.92
C ASN A 90 -7.94 13.28 -4.05
N ILE A 91 -6.77 12.77 -4.44
CA ILE A 91 -6.04 11.77 -3.63
C ILE A 91 -5.50 12.40 -2.35
N GLY A 92 -5.50 11.63 -1.27
CA GLY A 92 -5.00 12.04 0.04
C GLY A 92 -3.54 11.69 0.18
N TYR A 93 -3.27 10.53 0.77
CA TYR A 93 -1.92 10.04 1.00
C TYR A 93 -1.81 8.53 0.81
N LEU A 94 -0.56 8.08 0.69
CA LEU A 94 -0.14 6.69 0.84
C LEU A 94 0.87 6.64 2.00
N ALA A 95 0.64 5.75 2.96
CA ALA A 95 1.47 5.63 4.15
C ALA A 95 1.77 4.17 4.47
N VAL A 96 2.91 3.95 5.13
CA VAL A 96 3.31 2.64 5.64
C VAL A 96 3.36 2.74 7.16
N TYR A 97 2.69 1.82 7.83
CA TYR A 97 2.75 1.66 9.27
C TYR A 97 3.32 0.30 9.65
N SER A 98 3.88 0.26 10.85
CA SER A 98 4.13 -1.00 11.55
C SER A 98 3.53 -0.94 12.94
N GLN A 99 2.86 -2.01 13.35
CA GLN A 99 2.21 -2.09 14.65
C GLN A 99 2.51 -3.41 15.38
N LYS A 100 2.56 -3.35 16.72
CA LYS A 100 2.65 -4.54 17.57
C LYS A 100 1.24 -5.03 17.87
N ARG A 101 0.99 -6.32 17.65
CA ARG A 101 -0.28 -6.92 18.07
C ARG A 101 -0.47 -6.73 19.58
N LYS A 102 -1.64 -6.23 19.97
CA LYS A 102 -2.13 -6.13 21.36
C LYS A 102 -1.46 -5.07 22.25
N SER A 103 -0.50 -4.28 21.76
CA SER A 103 0.21 -3.30 22.61
C SER A 103 -0.09 -1.84 22.28
N GLY A 104 -0.92 -1.56 21.27
CA GLY A 104 -1.22 -0.19 20.81
C GLY A 104 -0.01 0.59 20.27
N TRP A 105 1.13 -0.06 20.05
CA TRP A 105 2.32 0.59 19.47
C TRP A 105 2.14 0.71 17.96
N TRP A 106 2.29 1.92 17.44
CA TRP A 106 2.22 2.28 16.02
C TRP A 106 3.45 3.11 15.65
N SER A 107 4.00 2.84 14.47
CA SER A 107 5.07 3.64 13.86
C SER A 107 4.74 3.90 12.41
N ASN A 108 4.90 5.15 11.96
CA ASN A 108 4.77 5.57 10.56
C ASN A 108 6.15 5.98 10.02
N PRO A 109 6.93 5.06 9.44
CA PRO A 109 8.23 5.38 8.86
C PRO A 109 8.14 6.10 7.50
N TRP A 110 6.99 6.13 6.83
CA TRP A 110 6.91 6.64 5.46
C TRP A 110 5.51 7.12 5.07
N THR A 111 5.43 8.29 4.45
CA THR A 111 4.20 8.84 3.86
C THR A 111 4.52 9.67 2.62
N ARG A 112 3.63 9.61 1.63
CA ARG A 112 3.57 10.54 0.49
C ARG A 112 2.14 11.06 0.38
N SER A 113 1.99 12.33 0.01
CA SER A 113 0.70 13.01 0.00
C SER A 113 0.48 13.76 -1.30
N GLY A 114 -0.76 13.73 -1.78
CA GLY A 114 -1.17 14.38 -3.01
C GLY A 114 -0.54 13.78 -4.25
N ASN A 115 -0.76 14.45 -5.37
CA ASN A 115 -0.30 14.03 -6.69
C ASN A 115 1.24 13.93 -6.76
N GLN A 116 1.75 12.75 -7.13
CA GLN A 116 3.18 12.47 -7.33
C GLN A 116 3.56 12.37 -8.82
N GLY A 117 2.61 12.66 -9.72
CA GLY A 117 2.74 12.58 -11.17
C GLY A 117 2.27 11.24 -11.74
N ASN A 118 2.05 11.22 -13.06
CA ASN A 118 1.60 10.03 -13.79
C ASN A 118 2.80 9.11 -14.11
N GLN A 119 3.35 8.47 -13.08
CA GLN A 119 4.47 7.54 -13.20
C GLN A 119 4.53 6.59 -12.01
N TRP A 120 5.09 5.40 -12.23
CA TRP A 120 5.48 4.51 -11.15
C TRP A 120 6.75 5.01 -10.47
N ILE A 121 6.76 5.05 -9.14
CA ILE A 121 7.88 5.50 -8.33
C ILE A 121 8.23 4.41 -7.32
N LYS A 122 9.53 4.10 -7.20
CA LYS A 122 10.02 3.11 -6.24
C LYS A 122 10.13 3.72 -4.84
N ALA A 123 9.58 3.04 -3.85
CA ALA A 123 9.81 3.29 -2.43
C ALA A 123 10.78 2.28 -1.83
N SER A 124 11.55 2.72 -0.82
CA SER A 124 12.37 1.86 0.04
C SER A 124 12.24 2.38 1.47
N VAL A 125 11.66 1.58 2.34
CA VAL A 125 11.23 1.98 3.69
C VAL A 125 11.92 1.11 4.73
N ASN A 126 12.69 1.76 5.59
CA ASN A 126 13.25 1.12 6.77
C ASN A 126 12.16 0.99 7.84
N ILE A 127 11.85 -0.24 8.23
CA ILE A 127 10.84 -0.54 9.25
C ILE A 127 11.53 -1.08 10.49
N THR A 128 11.22 -0.49 11.65
CA THR A 128 11.69 -1.00 12.93
C THR A 128 10.82 -2.20 13.32
N GLY A 129 11.45 -3.36 13.48
CA GLY A 129 10.79 -4.59 13.86
C GLY A 129 10.72 -4.81 15.37
N ASN A 130 10.19 -5.97 15.78
CA ASN A 130 10.20 -6.39 17.18
C ASN A 130 10.32 -7.92 17.28
N ILE A 131 11.45 -8.39 17.82
CA ILE A 131 11.72 -9.83 17.96
C ILE A 131 10.83 -10.48 19.02
N GLN A 132 10.37 -9.74 20.03
CA GLN A 132 9.63 -10.29 21.17
C GLN A 132 8.13 -10.45 20.89
N SER A 133 7.50 -9.43 20.30
CA SER A 133 6.05 -9.40 20.07
C SER A 133 5.66 -9.67 18.61
N GLY A 134 6.62 -9.62 17.70
CA GLY A 134 6.35 -9.50 16.27
C GLY A 134 5.73 -8.14 15.91
N ILE A 135 5.69 -7.85 14.61
CA ILE A 135 4.95 -6.72 14.05
C ILE A 135 4.06 -7.16 12.87
N VAL A 136 3.09 -6.32 12.56
CA VAL A 136 2.30 -6.30 11.32
C VAL A 136 2.66 -5.03 10.55
N ILE A 137 2.66 -5.10 9.22
CA ILE A 137 2.88 -3.95 8.34
C ILE A 137 1.54 -3.60 7.68
N ASP A 138 1.16 -2.34 7.72
CA ASP A 138 -0.06 -1.84 7.11
C ASP A 138 0.28 -0.79 6.04
N ILE A 139 -0.31 -0.94 4.85
CA ILE A 139 -0.23 0.05 3.77
C ILE A 139 -1.58 0.76 3.72
N GLU A 140 -1.59 2.03 4.11
CA GLU A 140 -2.79 2.86 4.18
C GLU A 140 -2.84 3.82 3.00
N ALA A 141 -3.98 3.87 2.30
CA ALA A 141 -4.24 4.89 1.30
C ALA A 141 -5.52 5.66 1.63
N SER A 142 -5.56 6.95 1.29
CA SER A 142 -6.69 7.81 1.64
C SER A 142 -7.16 8.70 0.50
N LYS A 143 -8.43 9.10 0.59
CA LYS A 143 -9.01 10.19 -0.20
C LYS A 143 -8.82 11.52 0.52
N GLY A 144 -8.26 12.52 -0.17
CA GLY A 144 -7.87 13.80 0.44
C GLY A 144 -8.98 14.84 0.47
N SER A 145 -9.70 15.01 -0.64
CA SER A 145 -10.69 16.08 -0.80
C SER A 145 -11.96 15.60 -1.51
N SER A 146 -13.00 16.42 -1.48
CA SER A 146 -14.22 16.19 -2.25
C SER A 146 -13.94 16.24 -3.75
N GLY A 147 -14.54 15.33 -4.51
CA GLY A 147 -14.29 15.14 -5.94
C GLY A 147 -14.01 13.68 -6.29
N ASN A 148 -13.85 13.37 -7.57
CA ASN A 148 -13.83 12.00 -8.08
C ASN A 148 -12.61 11.70 -8.95
N ILE A 149 -11.57 12.55 -8.90
CA ILE A 149 -10.40 12.42 -9.76
C ILE A 149 -9.20 11.99 -8.92
N GLY A 150 -8.91 10.69 -8.96
CA GLY A 150 -7.62 10.19 -8.54
C GLY A 150 -7.59 8.75 -8.12
N ASP A 151 -6.40 8.18 -8.25
CA ASP A 151 -6.11 6.81 -7.86
C ASP A 151 -4.77 6.77 -7.11
N ILE A 152 -4.66 5.79 -6.22
CA ILE A 152 -3.39 5.41 -5.60
C ILE A 152 -3.20 3.92 -5.84
N ALA A 153 -2.12 3.55 -6.52
CA ALA A 153 -1.78 2.17 -6.82
C ALA A 153 -0.44 1.76 -6.22
N ILE A 154 -0.30 0.47 -5.96
CA ILE A 154 0.93 -0.18 -5.49
C ILE A 154 1.16 -1.47 -6.27
N ASP A 155 2.44 -1.80 -6.46
CA ASP A 155 2.88 -2.98 -7.17
C ASP A 155 4.27 -3.45 -6.67
N ASP A 156 4.67 -4.68 -7.01
CA ASP A 156 5.99 -5.25 -6.76
C ASP A 156 6.47 -5.10 -5.30
N ILE A 157 5.61 -5.49 -4.36
CA ILE A 157 5.92 -5.41 -2.93
C ILE A 157 6.92 -6.51 -2.58
N THR A 158 8.04 -6.11 -1.98
CA THR A 158 9.02 -7.02 -1.39
C THR A 158 9.33 -6.60 0.04
N LEU A 159 9.34 -7.59 0.94
CA LEU A 159 9.79 -7.41 2.31
C LEU A 159 11.03 -8.27 2.55
N SER A 160 12.06 -7.66 3.11
CA SER A 160 13.28 -8.36 3.49
C SER A 160 13.69 -8.04 4.92
N THR A 161 14.39 -8.98 5.57
CA THR A 161 15.00 -8.74 6.88
C THR A 161 16.24 -7.85 6.75
N GLY A 162 16.42 -6.92 7.71
CA GLY A 162 17.50 -5.93 7.72
C GLY A 162 17.08 -4.57 7.16
N SER A 163 17.99 -3.59 7.19
CA SER A 163 17.75 -2.24 6.65
C SER A 163 17.78 -2.21 5.12
N CYS A 164 17.15 -1.17 4.54
CA CYS A 164 17.28 -0.85 3.13
C CYS A 164 18.68 -0.32 2.84
N ASN A 165 19.42 -1.08 2.03
CA ASN A 165 20.67 -0.65 1.40
C ASN A 165 20.40 0.00 0.04
#